data_AF-A0A920W668-F1
#
_entry.id   AF-A0A920W668-F1
#
_cell.length_a   1.000
_cell.length_b   1.000
_cell.length_c   1.000
_cell.angle_alpha   90.00
_cell.angle_beta   90.00
_cell.angle_gamma   90.00
#
_symmetry.space_group_name_H-M   'P 1'
#
loop_
_entity.id
_entity.type
_entity.pdbx_description
1 polymer ?
#
loop_
_entity_poly.entity_id
_entity_poly.type
_entity_poly.pdbx_seq_one_letter_code
_entity_poly.pdbx_strand_id
1 'polypeptide(L)'
;MVFGVVGFAWLGAEAPQGATVQLTGADHAEIERLYGLYNQGSDFRDAEMWLSAFAEDAVFTTPAGETKGQAALRRAREERYQGRPVTMAGGTTTPALS
;
A
#
# COMPACT_ATOMS: atom_id res chain seq x y z
N MET A 1 9.48 -30.85 -13.14
CA MET A 1 9.46 -29.79 -12.11
C MET A 1 10.53 -28.78 -12.45
N VAL A 2 10.19 -27.58 -12.91
CA VAL A 2 11.16 -26.50 -13.15
C VAL A 2 10.96 -25.49 -12.03
N PHE A 3 11.95 -25.38 -11.14
CA PHE A 3 11.97 -24.34 -10.11
C PHE A 3 12.51 -23.07 -10.77
N GLY A 4 11.61 -22.15 -11.12
CA GLY A 4 11.97 -20.82 -11.60
C GLY A 4 12.40 -19.95 -10.42
N VAL A 5 13.71 -19.80 -10.21
CA VAL A 5 14.26 -18.76 -9.34
C VAL A 5 14.26 -17.46 -10.14
N VAL A 6 13.28 -16.59 -9.89
CA VAL A 6 13.35 -15.19 -10.37
C VAL A 6 14.18 -14.42 -9.35
N GLY A 7 15.49 -14.40 -9.59
CA GLY A 7 16.41 -13.58 -8.82
C GLY A 7 16.22 -12.11 -9.17
N PHE A 8 15.74 -11.31 -8.22
CA PHE A 8 15.84 -9.85 -8.27
C PHE A 8 17.32 -9.46 -8.17
N ALA A 9 17.97 -9.25 -9.31
CA ALA A 9 19.31 -8.69 -9.34
C ALA A 9 19.21 -7.17 -9.12
N TRP A 10 19.40 -6.73 -7.88
CA TRP A 10 19.74 -5.33 -7.59
C TRP A 10 21.17 -5.08 -8.10
N LEU A 11 21.29 -4.72 -9.38
CA LEU A 11 22.50 -4.13 -9.93
C LEU A 11 22.34 -2.61 -9.80
N GLY A 12 23.13 -2.02 -8.89
CA GLY A 12 23.33 -0.58 -8.80
C GLY A 12 23.96 -0.05 -10.09
N ALA A 13 23.13 0.21 -11.08
CA ALA A 13 23.43 1.04 -12.23
C ALA A 13 22.46 2.21 -12.18
N GLU A 14 22.99 3.42 -12.04
CA GLU A 14 22.25 4.64 -12.29
C GLU A 14 21.59 4.50 -13.68
N ALA A 15 20.27 4.30 -13.70
CA ALA A 15 19.56 4.11 -14.96
C ALA A 15 19.77 5.39 -15.80
N PRO A 16 20.25 5.29 -17.04
CA PRO A 16 20.45 6.47 -17.88
C PRO A 16 19.11 7.18 -18.00
N GLN A 17 19.09 8.47 -17.65
CA GLN A 17 17.93 9.34 -17.74
C GLN A 17 17.36 9.25 -19.16
N GLY A 18 16.22 8.57 -19.31
CA GLY A 18 15.54 8.38 -20.60
C GLY A 18 15.36 6.94 -21.08
N ALA A 19 15.85 5.92 -20.36
CA ALA A 19 15.45 4.54 -20.67
C ALA A 19 13.98 4.34 -20.29
N THR A 20 13.07 4.39 -21.28
CA THR A 20 11.68 3.97 -21.09
C THR A 20 11.68 2.45 -20.87
N VAL A 21 11.56 2.03 -19.62
CA VAL A 21 11.28 0.63 -19.29
C VAL A 21 9.94 0.28 -19.93
N GLN A 22 9.97 -0.60 -20.94
CA GLN A 22 8.74 -1.07 -21.56
C GLN A 22 8.08 -2.07 -20.62
N LEU A 23 6.93 -1.68 -20.05
CA LEU A 23 6.15 -2.55 -19.18
C LEU A 23 5.60 -3.73 -19.98
N THR A 24 5.72 -4.91 -19.41
CA THR A 24 5.13 -6.14 -19.91
C THR A 24 3.68 -6.28 -19.46
N GLY A 25 2.92 -7.19 -20.06
CA GLY A 25 1.58 -7.51 -19.59
C GLY A 25 1.55 -8.02 -18.13
N ALA A 26 2.61 -8.68 -17.68
CA ALA A 26 2.73 -9.12 -16.29
C ALA A 26 2.92 -7.93 -15.33
N ASP A 27 3.71 -6.92 -15.73
CA ASP A 27 3.90 -5.71 -14.95
C ASP A 27 2.58 -4.94 -14.80
N HIS A 28 1.80 -4.84 -15.89
CA HIS A 28 0.47 -4.24 -15.85
C HIS A 28 -0.47 -4.98 -14.89
N ALA A 29 -0.54 -6.31 -14.99
CA ALA A 29 -1.37 -7.11 -14.09
C ALA A 29 -0.96 -6.95 -12.61
N GLU A 30 0.34 -6.85 -12.33
CA GLU A 30 0.83 -6.65 -10.97
C GLU A 30 0.50 -5.25 -10.44
N ILE A 31 0.64 -4.20 -11.26
CA ILE A 31 0.22 -2.84 -10.89
C ILE A 31 -1.28 -2.82 -10.57
N GLU A 32 -2.12 -3.42 -11.42
CA GLU A 32 -3.57 -3.52 -11.19
C GLU A 32 -3.90 -4.26 -9.89
N ARG A 33 -3.19 -5.36 -9.60
CA ARG A 33 -3.33 -6.11 -8.35
C ARG A 33 -3.00 -5.25 -7.12
N LEU A 34 -1.91 -4.47 -7.16
CA LEU A 34 -1.52 -3.57 -6.08
C LEU A 34 -2.57 -2.48 -5.83
N TYR A 35 -3.13 -1.89 -6.89
CA TYR A 35 -4.25 -0.96 -6.76
C TYR A 35 -5.50 -1.63 -6.18
N GLY A 36 -5.77 -2.88 -6.54
CA GLY A 36 -6.84 -3.68 -5.96
C GLY A 36 -6.68 -3.83 -4.43
N LEU A 37 -5.50 -4.24 -3.97
CA LEU A 37 -5.20 -4.36 -2.53
C LEU A 37 -5.29 -3.03 -1.79
N TYR A 38 -4.75 -1.96 -2.37
CA TYR A 38 -4.83 -0.62 -1.80
C TYR A 38 -6.29 -0.17 -1.63
N ASN A 39 -7.12 -0.31 -2.67
CA ASN A 39 -8.52 0.11 -2.62
C ASN A 39 -9.33 -0.78 -1.67
N GLN A 40 -9.22 -2.10 -1.81
CA GLN A 40 -9.96 -3.06 -0.99
C GLN A 40 -9.58 -2.92 0.49
N GLY A 41 -8.29 -2.87 0.81
CA GLY A 41 -7.80 -2.65 2.16
C GLY A 41 -8.28 -1.31 2.73
N SER A 42 -8.34 -0.25 1.91
CA SER A 42 -8.91 1.06 2.28
C SER A 42 -10.39 0.97 2.64
N ASP A 43 -11.20 0.36 1.78
CA ASP A 43 -12.66 0.29 1.90
C ASP A 43 -13.10 -0.56 3.09
N PHE A 44 -12.46 -1.72 3.28
CA PHE A 44 -12.74 -2.62 4.41
C PHE A 44 -12.03 -2.22 5.70
N ARG A 45 -11.22 -1.16 5.69
CA ARG A 45 -10.36 -0.74 6.81
C ARG A 45 -9.43 -1.87 7.31
N ASP A 46 -9.06 -2.79 6.43
CA ASP A 46 -8.12 -3.88 6.72
C ASP A 46 -6.69 -3.35 6.60
N ALA A 47 -6.02 -3.20 7.75
CA ALA A 47 -4.65 -2.69 7.88
C ALA A 47 -3.64 -3.53 7.09
N GLU A 48 -3.70 -4.85 7.25
CA GLU A 48 -2.74 -5.79 6.65
C GLU A 48 -2.89 -5.83 5.14
N MET A 49 -4.14 -5.91 4.65
CA MET A 49 -4.40 -5.95 3.22
C MET A 49 -3.90 -4.69 2.53
N TRP A 50 -4.14 -3.52 3.11
CA TRP A 50 -3.66 -2.26 2.55
C TRP A 50 -2.13 -2.17 2.59
N LEU A 51 -1.49 -2.55 3.71
CA LEU A 51 -0.04 -2.52 3.85
C LEU A 51 0.67 -3.46 2.86
N SER A 52 0.01 -4.56 2.47
CA SER A 52 0.55 -5.50 1.48
C SER A 52 0.74 -4.90 0.08
N ALA A 53 0.16 -3.73 -0.20
CA ALA A 53 0.39 -3.00 -1.45
C ALA A 53 1.68 -2.16 -1.44
N PHE A 54 2.39 -2.09 -0.31
CA PHE A 54 3.57 -1.25 -0.11
C PHE A 54 4.83 -2.07 0.12
N ALA A 55 5.98 -1.57 -0.33
CA ALA A 55 7.29 -2.08 0.08
C ALA A 55 7.53 -1.81 1.59
N GLU A 56 8.44 -2.55 2.20
CA GLU A 56 8.78 -2.42 3.63
C GLU A 56 9.25 -0.99 3.98
N ASP A 57 10.01 -0.38 3.09
CA ASP A 57 10.59 0.97 3.18
C ASP A 57 9.75 2.05 2.45
N ALA A 58 8.49 1.75 2.12
CA ALA A 58 7.65 2.64 1.33
C ALA A 58 7.56 4.06 1.88
N VAL A 59 7.53 5.03 0.96
CA VAL A 59 7.34 6.45 1.28
C VAL A 59 5.95 6.86 0.80
N PHE A 60 5.10 7.28 1.74
CA PHE A 60 3.75 7.75 1.46
C PHE A 60 3.67 9.26 1.68
N THR A 61 3.53 10.01 0.59
CA THR A 61 3.50 11.47 0.61
C THR A 61 2.08 11.99 0.45
N THR A 62 1.67 12.86 1.37
CA THR A 62 0.38 13.56 1.35
C THR A 62 0.60 15.06 1.57
N PRO A 63 -0.41 15.92 1.36
CA PRO A 63 -0.31 17.33 1.75
C PRO A 63 -0.02 17.56 3.24
N ALA A 64 -0.30 16.58 4.11
CA ALA A 64 -0.01 16.64 5.54
C ALA A 64 1.45 16.28 5.87
N GLY A 65 2.21 15.79 4.90
CA GLY A 65 3.59 15.36 5.06
C GLY A 65 3.84 13.95 4.56
N GLU A 66 5.01 13.44 4.91
CA GLU A 66 5.55 12.16 4.45
C GLU A 66 5.62 11.15 5.59
N THR A 67 5.22 9.91 5.31
CA THR A 67 5.32 8.77 6.23
C THR A 67 6.22 7.70 5.60
N LYS A 68 7.21 7.20 6.36
CA LYS A 68 8.22 6.26 5.86
C LYS A 68 8.14 4.91 6.55
N GLY A 69 8.10 3.86 5.74
CA GLY A 69 8.09 2.46 6.14
C GLY A 69 6.73 1.96 6.61
N GLN A 70 6.49 0.66 6.43
CA GLN A 70 5.20 0.02 6.76
C GLN A 70 4.79 0.19 8.22
N ALA A 71 5.75 0.17 9.16
CA ALA A 71 5.47 0.36 10.59
C ALA A 71 4.85 1.74 10.88
N ALA A 72 5.37 2.80 10.27
CA ALA A 72 4.83 4.14 10.44
C ALA A 72 3.47 4.29 9.73
N LEU A 73 3.31 3.69 8.55
CA LEU A 73 2.05 3.67 7.83
C LEU A 73 0.93 2.96 8.60
N ARG A 74 1.25 1.82 9.23
CA ARG A 74 0.34 1.08 10.11
C ARG A 74 -0.20 1.99 11.21
N ARG A 75 0.70 2.62 11.97
CA ARG A 75 0.36 3.48 13.09
C ARG A 75 -0.52 4.66 12.63
N ALA A 76 -0.13 5.36 11.57
CA ALA A 76 -0.91 6.48 11.03
C ALA A 76 -2.33 6.05 10.62
N ARG A 77 -2.47 4.82 10.14
CA ARG A 77 -3.75 4.25 9.71
C ARG A 77 -4.63 3.86 10.88
N GLU A 78 -4.06 3.24 11.90
CA GLU A 78 -4.74 2.94 13.17
C GLU A 78 -5.26 4.23 13.81
N GLU A 79 -4.42 5.26 13.94
CA GLU A 79 -4.80 6.58 14.46
C GLU A 79 -5.98 7.20 13.66
N ARG A 80 -5.94 7.11 12.33
CA ARG A 80 -7.00 7.63 11.44
C ARG A 80 -8.35 6.94 11.64
N TYR A 81 -8.38 5.65 11.99
CA TYR A 81 -9.63 4.90 12.15
C TYR A 81 -10.09 4.79 13.60
N GLN A 82 -9.20 4.89 14.59
CA GLN A 82 -9.55 4.99 16.01
C GLN A 82 -10.40 6.24 16.31
N GLY A 83 -10.19 7.34 15.58
CA GLY A 83 -10.96 8.58 15.75
C GLY A 83 -12.23 8.72 14.90
N ARG A 84 -12.58 7.74 14.04
CA ARG A 84 -13.71 7.85 13.12
C ARG A 84 -14.83 6.87 13.48
N PRO A 85 -15.98 7.35 13.99
CA PRO A 85 -17.10 6.48 14.24
C PRO A 85 -17.52 5.78 12.94
N VAL A 86 -17.78 4.48 13.04
CA VAL A 86 -18.39 3.74 11.94
C VAL A 86 -19.83 4.26 11.83
N THR A 87 -20.09 5.13 10.85
CA THR A 87 -21.47 5.46 10.48
C THR A 87 -22.03 4.25 9.75
N MET A 88 -22.71 3.38 10.49
CA MET A 88 -23.54 2.33 9.89
C MET A 88 -24.66 3.00 9.10
N ALA A 89 -25.05 2.41 7.96
CA ALA A 89 -26.24 2.81 7.20
C ALA A 89 -27.47 2.70 8.12
N GLY A 90 -27.82 3.78 8.79
CA GLY A 90 -28.72 3.79 9.95
C GLY A 90 -28.49 4.92 10.96
N GLY A 91 -27.41 5.69 10.84
CA GLY A 91 -27.28 6.98 11.54
C GLY A 91 -26.86 6.92 13.01
N THR A 92 -26.38 5.78 13.52
CA THR A 92 -25.83 5.68 14.88
C THR A 92 -24.30 5.62 14.85
N THR A 93 -23.69 6.64 15.44
CA THR A 93 -22.25 6.78 15.68
C THR A 93 -21.94 6.14 17.04
N THR A 94 -21.22 5.01 17.07
CA THR A 94 -20.68 4.46 18.34
C THR A 94 -19.30 5.07 18.59
N PRO A 95 -19.01 5.66 19.77
CA PRO A 95 -17.68 6.15 20.09
C PRO A 95 -16.69 4.98 20.28
N ALA A 96 -15.45 5.17 19.84
CA ALA A 96 -14.35 4.27 20.14
C ALA A 96 -14.12 4.30 21.66
N LEU A 97 -14.23 3.14 22.30
CA LEU A 97 -14.04 2.99 23.74
C LEU A 97 -12.57 3.26 24.09
N SER A 98 -12.35 4.21 25.00
CA SER A 98 -11.07 4.46 25.69
C SER A 98 -10.78 3.40 26.73
#